data_AF-C7C745-F1
#
_entry.id   AF-C7C745-F1
#
_cell.length_a   1.000
_cell.length_b   1.000
_cell.length_c   1.000
_cell.angle_alpha   90.00
_cell.angle_beta   90.00
_cell.angle_gamma   90.00
#
_symmetry.space_group_name_H-M   'P 1'
#
loop_
_entity.id
_entity.type
_entity.pdbx_description
1 polymer ?
#
loop_
_entity_poly.entity_id
_entity_poly.type
_entity_poly.pdbx_seq_one_letter_code
_entity_poly.pdbx_strand_id
1 'polypeptide(L)'
;MTMFHSMHATIARLNADKLRATPHVVPQPGLLRTVMGDDVFLAALDERRRWIAAHCDEKIGMSDLRDVQGHTIGKSYHFARELDAIAFRLMF
;
A
#
# COMPACT_ATOMS: atom_id res chain seq x y z
N MET A 1 26.18 -26.57 6.45
CA MET A 1 25.97 -25.55 5.39
C MET A 1 24.47 -25.27 5.33
N THR A 2 23.96 -24.47 6.28
CA THR A 2 22.53 -24.30 6.57
C THR A 2 22.24 -22.82 6.82
N MET A 3 22.43 -21.98 5.80
CA MET A 3 22.14 -20.54 5.88
C MET A 3 20.94 -20.08 5.04
N PHE A 4 20.36 -20.95 4.20
CA PHE A 4 19.27 -20.55 3.28
C PHE A 4 17.85 -20.79 3.83
N HIS A 5 17.65 -21.67 4.81
CA HIS A 5 16.32 -21.91 5.41
C HIS A 5 15.84 -20.80 6.37
N SER A 6 16.75 -19.91 6.80
CA SER A 6 16.44 -18.87 7.80
C SER A 6 15.77 -17.62 7.20
N MET A 7 16.10 -17.25 5.95
CA MET A 7 15.68 -15.99 5.35
C MET A 7 14.17 -15.92 5.01
N HIS A 8 13.58 -17.02 4.55
CA HIS A 8 12.15 -17.05 4.21
C HIS A 8 11.24 -16.87 5.44
N ALA A 9 11.62 -17.46 6.57
CA ALA A 9 10.89 -17.30 7.83
C ALA A 9 10.96 -15.85 8.35
N THR A 10 12.10 -15.19 8.18
CA THR A 10 12.26 -13.77 8.54
C THR A 10 11.40 -12.85 7.68
N ILE A 11 11.34 -13.08 6.36
CA ILE A 11 10.54 -12.26 5.43
C ILE A 11 9.04 -12.42 5.71
N ALA A 12 8.56 -13.65 5.93
CA ALA A 12 7.16 -13.90 6.25
C ALA A 12 6.73 -13.22 7.56
N ARG A 13 7.58 -13.28 8.60
CA ARG A 13 7.33 -12.64 9.89
C ARG A 13 7.36 -11.11 9.80
N LEU A 14 8.31 -10.53 9.07
CA LEU A 14 8.35 -9.08 8.83
C LEU A 14 7.12 -8.57 8.08
N ASN A 15 6.58 -9.35 7.15
CA ASN A 15 5.35 -9.01 6.44
C ASN A 15 4.12 -9.11 7.36
N ALA A 16 4.05 -10.12 8.23
CA ALA A 16 2.98 -10.25 9.21
C ALA A 16 2.98 -9.10 10.24
N ASP A 17 4.16 -8.70 10.73
CA ASP A 17 4.29 -7.59 11.68
C ASP A 17 3.92 -6.24 11.04
N LYS A 18 4.27 -6.03 9.76
CA LYS A 18 3.82 -4.85 9.00
C LYS A 18 2.30 -4.81 8.83
N LEU A 19 1.68 -5.94 8.46
CA LEU A 19 0.23 -6.03 8.31
C LEU A 19 -0.51 -5.82 9.64
N ARG A 20 0.07 -6.26 10.76
CA ARG A 20 -0.47 -5.97 12.10
C ARG A 20 -0.38 -4.49 12.47
N ALA A 21 0.69 -3.81 12.06
CA ALA A 21 0.86 -2.38 12.33
C ALA A 21 -0.03 -1.50 11.45
N THR A 22 -0.45 -1.98 10.27
CA THR A 22 -1.31 -1.23 9.35
C THR A 22 -2.50 -2.08 8.88
N PRO A 23 -3.47 -2.38 9.77
CA PRO A 23 -4.55 -3.32 9.48
C PRO A 23 -5.63 -2.77 8.54
N HIS A 24 -5.71 -1.45 8.37
CA HIS A 24 -6.77 -0.81 7.59
C HIS A 24 -6.33 -0.58 6.15
N VAL A 25 -6.91 -1.31 5.20
CA VAL A 25 -6.48 -1.28 3.80
C VAL A 25 -7.49 -0.56 2.92
N VAL A 26 -7.03 0.42 2.14
CA VAL A 26 -7.83 1.12 1.13
C VAL A 26 -7.34 0.75 -0.27
N PRO A 27 -8.13 0.00 -1.06
CA PRO A 27 -7.79 -0.32 -2.44
C PRO A 27 -8.02 0.90 -3.35
N GLN A 28 -7.10 1.14 -4.28
CA GLN A 28 -7.18 2.17 -5.32
C GLN A 28 -7.06 1.48 -6.70
N PRO A 29 -8.16 0.85 -7.18
CA PRO A 29 -8.17 0.20 -8.48
C PRO A 29 -7.92 1.22 -9.60
N GLY A 30 -7.22 0.80 -10.65
CA GLY A 30 -6.91 1.67 -11.79
C GLY A 30 -5.76 2.66 -11.55
N LEU A 31 -5.23 2.75 -10.31
CA LEU A 31 -4.00 3.50 -10.02
C LEU A 31 -2.78 2.71 -10.52
N LEU A 32 -2.63 2.70 -11.85
CA LEU A 32 -1.63 1.93 -12.59
C LEU A 32 -1.00 2.78 -13.67
N ARG A 33 0.33 2.70 -13.75
CA ARG A 33 1.10 3.36 -14.80
C ARG A 33 0.62 2.99 -16.20
N THR A 34 0.34 1.71 -16.45
CA THR A 34 -0.13 1.21 -17.75
C THR A 34 -1.52 1.72 -18.15
N VAL A 35 -2.35 2.12 -17.18
CA VAL A 35 -3.70 2.61 -17.42
C VAL A 35 -3.73 4.12 -17.59
N MET A 36 -2.93 4.85 -16.79
CA MET A 36 -2.99 6.30 -16.70
C MET A 36 -1.94 7.02 -17.56
N GLY A 37 -0.86 6.33 -17.94
CA GLY A 37 0.36 6.96 -18.45
C GLY A 37 1.27 7.48 -17.33
N ASP A 38 2.56 7.63 -17.63
CA ASP A 38 3.59 7.90 -16.62
C ASP A 38 3.36 9.20 -15.85
N ASP A 39 3.12 10.31 -16.54
CA ASP A 39 2.97 11.63 -15.90
C ASP A 39 1.76 11.68 -14.98
N VAL A 40 0.61 11.20 -15.45
CA VAL A 40 -0.64 11.18 -14.67
C VAL A 40 -0.49 10.24 -13.46
N PHE A 41 0.13 9.08 -13.66
CA PHE A 41 0.38 8.14 -12.56
C PHE A 41 1.30 8.73 -11.49
N LEU A 42 2.39 9.42 -11.89
CA LEU A 42 3.31 10.05 -10.96
C LEU A 42 2.65 11.20 -10.21
N ALA A 43 1.86 12.04 -10.90
CA ALA A 43 1.10 13.11 -10.27
C ALA A 43 0.07 12.56 -9.27
N ALA A 44 -0.66 11.51 -9.63
CA ALA A 44 -1.64 10.86 -8.77
C ALA A 44 -1.01 10.20 -7.53
N LEU A 45 0.19 9.63 -7.66
CA LEU A 45 0.96 9.11 -6.52
C LEU A 45 1.45 10.24 -5.61
N ASP A 46 1.95 11.32 -6.19
CA ASP A 46 2.46 12.48 -5.45
C ASP A 46 1.36 13.18 -4.67
N GLU A 47 0.19 13.37 -5.27
CA GLU A 47 -1.00 13.92 -4.62
C GLU A 47 -1.38 13.12 -3.37
N ARG A 48 -1.49 11.79 -3.50
CA ARG A 48 -1.82 10.90 -2.36
C ARG A 48 -0.74 10.96 -1.29
N ARG A 49 0.55 11.01 -1.67
CA ARG A 49 1.66 11.14 -0.72
C ARG A 49 1.60 12.46 0.05
N ARG A 50 1.32 13.58 -0.63
CA ARG A 50 1.16 14.89 0.00
C ARG A 50 -0.03 14.91 0.94
N TRP A 51 -1.16 14.33 0.52
CA TRP A 51 -2.32 14.21 1.40
C TRP A 51 -1.98 13.41 2.66
N ILE A 52 -1.35 12.24 2.51
CA ILE A 52 -0.94 11.39 3.64
C ILE A 52 0.00 12.15 4.58
N ALA A 53 1.02 12.83 4.04
CA ALA A 53 1.97 13.59 4.84
C ALA A 53 1.33 14.76 5.61
N ALA A 54 0.22 15.30 5.13
CA ALA A 54 -0.50 16.40 5.76
C ALA A 54 -1.55 15.95 6.79
N HIS A 55 -2.06 14.72 6.69
CA HIS A 55 -3.22 14.27 7.47
C HIS A 55 -2.96 13.03 8.34
N CYS A 56 -1.88 12.29 8.11
CA CYS A 56 -1.56 11.07 8.84
C CYS A 56 -0.28 11.26 9.66
N ASP A 57 -0.36 11.04 10.97
CA ASP A 57 0.79 11.09 11.88
C ASP A 57 1.57 9.77 11.93
N GLU A 58 0.94 8.67 11.53
CA GLU A 58 1.49 7.32 11.63
C GLU A 58 2.03 6.77 10.31
N LYS A 59 2.83 5.70 10.42
CA LYS A 59 3.47 5.07 9.26
C LYS A 59 2.45 4.38 8.37
N ILE A 60 2.37 4.82 7.12
CA ILE A 60 1.49 4.23 6.10
C ILE A 60 2.28 3.25 5.22
N GLY A 61 1.69 2.10 4.93
CA GLY A 61 2.20 1.11 3.97
C GLY A 61 1.58 1.29 2.58
N MET A 62 2.29 0.86 1.54
CA MET A 62 1.76 0.80 0.19
C MET A 62 2.21 -0.49 -0.49
N SER A 63 1.29 -1.17 -1.17
CA SER A 63 1.57 -2.38 -1.95
C SER A 63 0.82 -2.36 -3.29
N ASP A 64 1.14 -3.30 -4.17
CA ASP A 64 0.32 -3.54 -5.36
C ASP A 64 -1.03 -4.14 -4.94
N LEU A 65 -2.10 -3.66 -5.57
CA LEU A 65 -3.41 -4.31 -5.52
C LEU A 65 -3.43 -5.37 -6.62
N ARG A 66 -3.73 -6.61 -6.26
CA ARG A 66 -3.79 -7.74 -7.19
C ARG A 66 -5.19 -8.33 -7.24
N ASP A 67 -5.60 -8.78 -8.43
CA ASP A 67 -6.84 -9.54 -8.61
C ASP A 67 -6.68 -11.01 -8.15
N VAL A 68 -7.75 -11.79 -8.30
CA VAL A 68 -7.77 -13.22 -7.96
C VAL A 68 -6.83 -14.08 -8.82
N GLN A 69 -6.37 -13.55 -9.97
CA GLN A 69 -5.43 -14.20 -10.89
C GLN A 69 -3.98 -13.76 -10.62
N GLY A 70 -3.76 -12.83 -9.69
CA GLY A 70 -2.46 -12.30 -9.33
C GLY A 70 -1.98 -11.12 -10.19
N HIS A 71 -2.80 -10.62 -11.12
CA HIS A 71 -2.47 -9.45 -11.93
C HIS A 71 -2.57 -8.18 -11.11
N THR A 72 -1.60 -7.28 -11.28
CA THR A 72 -1.60 -5.97 -10.62
C THR A 72 -2.65 -5.07 -11.28
N ILE A 73 -3.69 -4.71 -10.53
CA ILE A 73 -4.84 -3.88 -10.97
C ILE A 73 -4.88 -2.49 -10.33
N GLY A 74 -3.94 -2.17 -9.44
CA GLY A 74 -3.85 -0.86 -8.79
C GLY A 74 -2.83 -0.81 -7.66
N LYS A 75 -3.10 0.04 -6.67
CA LYS A 75 -2.35 0.11 -5.40
C LYS A 75 -3.28 -0.12 -4.21
N SER A 76 -2.70 -0.59 -3.12
CA SER A 76 -3.36 -0.66 -1.81
C SER A 76 -2.57 0.18 -0.82
N TYR A 77 -3.27 1.07 -0.12
CA TYR A 77 -2.71 1.86 0.97
C TYR A 77 -3.11 1.24 2.30
N HIS A 78 -2.15 1.10 3.21
CA HIS A 78 -2.33 0.41 4.49
C HIS A 78 -2.11 1.41 5.62
N PHE A 79 -3.14 1.62 6.43
CA PHE A 79 -3.16 2.59 7.51
C PHE A 79 -3.16 1.90 8.87
N ALA A 80 -2.44 2.50 9.81
CA ALA A 80 -2.45 2.08 11.21
C ALA A 80 -3.78 2.43 11.90
N ARG A 81 -4.36 3.59 11.55
CA ARG A 81 -5.62 4.08 12.11
C ARG A 81 -6.77 3.93 11.13
N GLU A 82 -7.92 3.54 11.67
CA GLU A 82 -9.16 3.43 10.89
C GLU A 82 -9.63 4.78 10.36
N LEU A 83 -9.54 5.83 11.18
CA LEU A 83 -9.98 7.18 10.80
C LEU A 83 -9.19 7.72 9.60
N ASP A 84 -7.88 7.49 9.55
CA ASP A 84 -7.03 7.90 8.43
C ASP A 84 -7.44 7.18 7.15
N ALA A 85 -7.72 5.87 7.24
CA ALA A 85 -8.21 5.08 6.10
C ALA A 85 -9.57 5.58 5.61
N ILE A 86 -10.49 5.91 6.52
CA ILE A 86 -11.81 6.47 6.18
C ILE A 86 -11.64 7.83 5.50
N ALA A 87 -10.85 8.73 6.09
CA ALA A 87 -10.60 10.06 5.53
C ALA A 87 -9.96 9.97 4.14
N PHE A 88 -8.98 9.07 3.96
CA PHE A 88 -8.34 8.84 2.67
C PHE A 88 -9.34 8.32 1.63
N ARG A 89 -10.19 7.35 2.01
CA ARG A 89 -11.23 6.79 1.14
C ARG A 89 -12.31 7.80 0.74
N LEU A 90 -12.59 8.79 1.59
CA LEU A 90 -13.53 9.86 1.26
C LEU A 90 -12.93 10.89 0.29
N MET A 91 -11.60 11.01 0.27
CA MET A 91 -10.88 11.91 -0.62
C MET A 91 -10.59 11.29 -2.00
N PHE A 92 -10.32 9.98 -2.07
CA PHE A 92 -9.88 9.27 -3.29
C PHE A 92 -10.62 7.95 -3.53
#